data_AF-A0A453JF63-F1
#
_entry.id   AF-A0A453JF63-F1
#
_cell.length_a   1.000
_cell.length_b   1.000
_cell.length_c   1.000
_cell.angle_alpha   90.00
_cell.angle_beta   90.00
_cell.angle_gamma   90.00
#
_symmetry.space_group_name_H-M   'P 1'
#
loop_
_entity.id
_entity.type
_entity.pdbx_description
1 polymer ?
#
loop_
_entity_poly.entity_id
_entity_poly.type
_entity_poly.pdbx_seq_one_letter_code
_entity_poly.pdbx_strand_id
1 'polypeptide(L)'
;EDGDLQTLGLLEYDQRLKHPFTAHPKVDPFTDEMFTFGYSHEPPYCTYRVITKDGIMLDPVPITIPESVMMHDFAITANYSIFMDLPMLFRPKEMVKNDEFIYKFDPAKKARFGILQRYEKDEKNIKWFELPNCFIFHNANAWEEGSEVILITCRHNNVDLDQVNGNQSDKLEDHGNELCTR
;
A
#
# COMPACT_ATOMS: atom_id res chain seq x y z
N GLU A 1 -27.72 1.49 20.62
CA GLU A 1 -26.86 0.39 20.15
C GLU A 1 -25.95 0.02 21.29
N ASP A 2 -25.95 -1.26 21.67
CA ASP A 2 -25.59 -1.71 23.02
C ASP A 2 -24.08 -1.94 23.22
N GLY A 3 -23.25 -1.44 22.30
CA GLY A 3 -21.78 -1.46 22.40
C GLY A 3 -21.15 -2.86 22.46
N ASP A 4 -21.90 -3.91 22.13
CA ASP A 4 -21.41 -5.30 22.09
C ASP A 4 -20.40 -5.48 20.95
N LEU A 5 -19.34 -6.26 21.20
CA LEU A 5 -18.26 -6.58 20.25
C LEU A 5 -18.50 -7.93 19.56
N GLN A 6 -19.75 -8.22 19.20
CA GLN A 6 -20.12 -9.44 18.49
C GLN A 6 -19.50 -9.46 17.08
N THR A 7 -18.81 -10.56 16.75
CA THR A 7 -18.35 -10.82 15.39
C THR A 7 -19.50 -11.34 14.53
N LEU A 8 -19.89 -10.58 13.50
CA LEU A 8 -20.95 -11.00 12.57
C LEU A 8 -20.43 -11.92 11.46
N GLY A 9 -19.14 -11.85 11.14
CA GLY A 9 -18.49 -12.66 10.10
C GLY A 9 -17.69 -11.80 9.13
N LEU A 10 -17.27 -12.42 8.03
CA LEU A 10 -16.56 -11.74 6.94
C LEU A 10 -17.56 -11.00 6.05
N LEU A 11 -17.20 -9.80 5.61
CA LEU A 11 -17.98 -9.01 4.66
C LEU A 11 -17.53 -9.31 3.23
N GLU A 12 -18.40 -9.92 2.44
CA GLU A 12 -18.08 -10.38 1.07
C GLU A 12 -18.50 -9.38 -0.04
N TYR A 13 -19.19 -8.29 0.32
CA TYR A 13 -19.71 -7.27 -0.61
C TYR A 13 -20.50 -7.89 -1.78
N ASP A 14 -21.55 -8.64 -1.49
CA ASP A 14 -22.33 -9.40 -2.49
C ASP A 14 -21.46 -10.29 -3.38
N GLN A 15 -20.49 -10.99 -2.75
CA GLN A 15 -19.51 -11.87 -3.41
C GLN A 15 -18.57 -11.16 -4.40
N ARG A 16 -18.47 -9.83 -4.32
CA ARG A 16 -17.61 -9.02 -5.21
C ARG A 16 -16.17 -8.93 -4.69
N LEU A 17 -15.94 -9.16 -3.39
CA LEU A 17 -14.60 -9.26 -2.81
C LEU A 17 -14.01 -10.65 -3.05
N LYS A 18 -12.99 -10.73 -3.92
CA LYS A 18 -12.31 -11.99 -4.31
C LYS A 18 -10.78 -11.93 -4.18
N HIS A 19 -10.29 -10.90 -3.51
CA HIS A 19 -8.87 -10.65 -3.26
C HIS A 19 -8.70 -10.19 -1.81
N PRO A 20 -7.46 -10.16 -1.27
CA PRO A 20 -7.19 -9.59 0.05
C PRO A 20 -7.73 -8.17 0.20
N PHE A 21 -8.01 -7.74 1.42
CA PHE A 21 -8.51 -6.41 1.73
C PHE A 21 -7.51 -5.69 2.64
N THR A 22 -7.11 -4.47 2.29
CA THR A 22 -6.13 -3.72 3.08
C THR A 22 -6.66 -3.39 4.46
N ALA A 23 -5.77 -3.40 5.45
CA ALA A 23 -6.06 -2.88 6.79
C ALA A 23 -6.06 -1.34 6.85
N HIS A 24 -5.67 -0.66 5.76
CA HIS A 24 -5.56 0.79 5.69
C HIS A 24 -6.46 1.41 4.61
N PRO A 25 -7.78 1.13 4.57
CA PRO A 25 -8.67 1.82 3.65
C PRO A 25 -8.74 3.32 3.99
N LYS A 26 -9.00 4.16 3.00
CA LYS A 26 -9.18 5.60 3.18
C LYS A 26 -10.61 5.98 2.82
N VAL A 27 -11.28 6.73 3.69
CA VAL A 27 -12.62 7.26 3.42
C VAL A 27 -12.48 8.72 2.98
N ASP A 28 -13.12 9.07 1.87
CA ASP A 28 -13.20 10.46 1.44
C ASP A 28 -14.25 11.22 2.26
N PRO A 29 -13.86 12.30 2.97
CA PRO A 29 -14.78 13.05 3.83
C PRO A 29 -15.85 13.85 3.07
N PHE A 30 -15.77 13.96 1.74
CA PHE A 30 -16.74 14.68 0.91
C PHE A 30 -17.75 13.75 0.23
N THR A 31 -17.33 12.54 -0.14
CA THR A 31 -18.21 11.58 -0.85
C THR A 31 -18.68 10.42 0.02
N ASP A 32 -18.07 10.22 1.19
CA ASP A 32 -18.22 9.05 2.06
C ASP A 32 -17.87 7.72 1.36
N GLU A 33 -17.15 7.78 0.24
CA GLU A 33 -16.65 6.60 -0.45
C GLU A 33 -15.37 6.09 0.20
N MET A 34 -15.23 4.77 0.27
CA MET A 34 -14.06 4.11 0.80
C MET A 34 -13.18 3.59 -0.35
N PHE A 35 -11.95 4.08 -0.39
CA PHE A 35 -10.90 3.64 -1.27
C PHE A 35 -10.12 2.52 -0.59
N THR A 36 -9.92 1.41 -1.28
CA THR A 36 -9.29 0.22 -0.73
C THR A 36 -8.52 -0.54 -1.81
N PHE A 37 -7.64 -1.45 -1.41
CA PHE A 37 -6.94 -2.33 -2.32
C PHE A 37 -6.63 -3.66 -1.63
N GLY A 38 -6.12 -4.61 -2.41
CA GLY A 38 -5.49 -5.82 -1.90
C GLY A 38 -4.24 -6.15 -2.70
N TYR A 39 -3.13 -6.41 -2.02
CA TYR A 39 -1.96 -6.99 -2.66
C TYR A 39 -2.00 -8.52 -2.58
N SER A 40 -1.31 -9.21 -3.49
CA SER A 40 -1.31 -10.67 -3.56
C SER A 40 0.04 -11.23 -3.98
N HIS A 41 0.15 -12.57 -3.95
CA HIS A 41 1.35 -13.31 -4.33
C HIS A 41 1.41 -13.70 -5.80
N GLU A 42 0.34 -13.45 -6.55
CA GLU A 42 0.20 -13.78 -7.97
C GLU A 42 -0.14 -12.52 -8.78
N PRO A 43 0.26 -12.43 -10.07
CA PRO A 43 -0.14 -11.32 -10.93
C PRO A 43 -1.67 -11.11 -10.92
N PRO A 44 -2.15 -9.85 -10.90
CA PRO A 44 -1.43 -8.59 -11.07
C PRO A 44 -0.65 -8.12 -9.82
N TYR A 45 -0.69 -8.86 -8.71
CA TYR A 45 -0.11 -8.52 -7.40
C TYR A 45 -0.76 -7.36 -6.65
N CYS A 46 -1.55 -6.50 -7.29
CA CYS A 46 -2.40 -5.51 -6.62
C CYS A 46 -3.76 -5.37 -7.30
N THR A 47 -4.82 -5.18 -6.52
CA THR A 47 -6.18 -4.89 -7.02
C THR A 47 -6.77 -3.75 -6.21
N TYR A 48 -7.05 -2.63 -6.88
CA TYR A 48 -7.67 -1.45 -6.31
C TYR A 48 -9.20 -1.49 -6.46
N ARG A 49 -9.90 -0.89 -5.50
CA ARG A 49 -11.36 -0.87 -5.38
C ARG A 49 -11.84 0.44 -4.78
N VAL A 50 -13.05 0.82 -5.16
CA VAL A 50 -13.84 1.87 -4.50
C VAL A 50 -15.11 1.22 -3.98
N ILE A 51 -15.50 1.56 -2.77
CA ILE A 51 -16.78 1.18 -2.17
C ILE A 51 -17.58 2.46 -2.00
N THR A 52 -18.81 2.47 -2.51
CA THR A 52 -19.67 3.65 -2.39
C THR A 52 -20.09 3.88 -0.95
N LYS A 53 -20.58 5.09 -0.63
CA LYS A 53 -21.20 5.39 0.66
C LYS A 53 -22.32 4.43 1.09
N ASP A 54 -22.96 3.78 0.11
CA ASP A 54 -24.05 2.82 0.33
C ASP A 54 -23.52 1.38 0.51
N GLY A 55 -22.19 1.20 0.60
CA GLY A 55 -21.54 -0.10 0.80
C GLY A 55 -21.36 -0.94 -0.47
N ILE A 56 -21.58 -0.36 -1.66
CA ILE A 56 -21.46 -1.09 -2.93
C ILE A 56 -20.01 -1.09 -3.41
N MET A 57 -19.40 -2.28 -3.50
CA MET A 57 -18.05 -2.44 -4.05
C MET A 57 -18.06 -2.31 -5.58
N LEU A 58 -17.39 -1.29 -6.13
CA LEU A 58 -17.28 -1.11 -7.58
C LEU A 58 -16.35 -2.15 -8.23
N ASP A 59 -16.29 -2.17 -9.56
CA ASP A 59 -15.44 -3.10 -10.31
C ASP A 59 -13.95 -2.99 -9.94
N PRO A 60 -13.19 -4.10 -9.99
CA PRO A 60 -11.77 -4.08 -9.66
C PRO A 60 -10.97 -3.33 -10.70
N VAL A 61 -9.90 -2.67 -10.24
CA VAL A 61 -8.81 -2.19 -11.08
C VAL A 61 -7.56 -3.01 -10.77
N PRO A 62 -7.24 -4.04 -11.58
CA PRO A 62 -5.96 -4.73 -11.52
C PRO A 62 -4.80 -3.76 -11.72
N ILE A 63 -3.79 -3.80 -10.84
CA ILE A 63 -2.55 -3.00 -10.96
C ILE A 63 -1.38 -3.98 -10.97
N THR A 64 -0.78 -4.15 -12.14
CA THR A 64 0.34 -5.03 -12.43
C THR A 64 1.65 -4.37 -12.00
N ILE A 65 2.30 -4.98 -11.01
CA ILE A 65 3.69 -4.68 -10.64
C ILE A 65 4.62 -5.85 -11.00
N PRO A 66 5.95 -5.67 -11.05
CA PRO A 66 6.88 -6.70 -11.54
C PRO A 66 6.92 -7.97 -10.70
N GLU A 67 6.66 -7.87 -9.38
CA GLU A 67 6.74 -8.98 -8.45
C GLU A 67 5.87 -8.73 -7.20
N SER A 68 5.63 -9.77 -6.40
CA SER A 68 4.90 -9.66 -5.14
C SER A 68 5.72 -8.92 -4.09
N VAL A 69 5.17 -7.79 -3.64
CA VAL A 69 5.74 -6.96 -2.57
C VAL A 69 4.76 -6.82 -1.40
N MET A 70 5.26 -6.45 -0.23
CA MET A 70 4.43 -5.96 0.86
C MET A 70 4.01 -4.52 0.57
N MET A 71 2.84 -4.34 -0.06
CA MET A 71 2.21 -3.02 -0.18
C MET A 71 1.33 -2.80 1.05
N HIS A 72 1.93 -2.33 2.13
CA HIS A 72 1.27 -2.24 3.45
C HIS A 72 0.16 -1.18 3.49
N ASP A 73 0.45 0.00 2.95
CA ASP A 73 -0.44 1.16 2.96
C ASP A 73 -0.48 1.82 1.57
N PHE A 74 -1.43 2.73 1.40
CA PHE A 74 -1.56 3.59 0.24
C PHE A 74 -2.08 4.97 0.70
N ALA A 75 -2.18 5.93 -0.21
CA ALA A 75 -2.75 7.24 0.12
C ALA A 75 -3.73 7.69 -0.96
N ILE A 76 -4.62 8.62 -0.60
CA ILE A 76 -5.53 9.29 -1.53
C ILE A 76 -5.38 10.81 -1.40
N THR A 77 -5.48 11.51 -2.51
CA THR A 77 -5.66 12.98 -2.61
C THR A 77 -6.97 13.24 -3.34
N ALA A 78 -7.53 14.45 -3.33
CA ALA A 78 -8.84 14.74 -3.98
C ALA A 78 -9.09 14.03 -5.34
N ASN A 79 -8.07 13.94 -6.20
CA ASN A 79 -8.19 13.32 -7.51
C ASN A 79 -7.48 11.97 -7.66
N TYR A 80 -6.48 11.65 -6.83
CA TYR A 80 -5.58 10.52 -7.08
C TYR A 80 -5.57 9.47 -5.95
N SER A 81 -5.26 8.23 -6.34
CA SER A 81 -4.77 7.17 -5.45
C SER A 81 -3.29 6.94 -5.69
N ILE A 82 -2.54 6.73 -4.61
CA ILE A 82 -1.08 6.64 -4.59
C ILE A 82 -0.70 5.25 -4.05
N PHE A 83 -0.13 4.42 -4.91
CA PHE A 83 0.30 3.04 -4.62
C PHE A 83 1.81 2.97 -4.37
N MET A 84 2.22 2.05 -3.50
CA MET A 84 3.60 1.94 -3.03
C MET A 84 4.24 0.64 -3.50
N ASP A 85 4.99 0.68 -4.60
CA ASP A 85 5.83 -0.45 -5.04
C ASP A 85 7.22 -0.27 -4.42
N LEU A 86 7.34 -0.83 -3.23
CA LEU A 86 8.51 -0.69 -2.36
C LEU A 86 9.31 -2.00 -2.34
N PRO A 87 10.61 -1.96 -2.01
CA PRO A 87 11.50 -3.09 -2.14
C PRO A 87 11.42 -4.07 -0.96
N MET A 88 10.20 -4.41 -0.49
CA MET A 88 9.95 -5.44 0.51
C MET A 88 9.27 -6.64 -0.17
N LEU A 89 10.06 -7.64 -0.53
CA LEU A 89 9.70 -8.68 -1.48
C LEU A 89 9.22 -9.94 -0.77
N PHE A 90 8.23 -10.61 -1.34
CA PHE A 90 7.78 -11.91 -0.84
C PHE A 90 8.81 -13.00 -1.19
N ARG A 91 9.38 -13.65 -0.17
CA ARG A 91 10.48 -14.64 -0.29
C ARG A 91 10.19 -15.91 0.52
N PRO A 92 9.17 -16.71 0.17
CA PRO A 92 8.78 -17.90 0.93
C PRO A 92 9.86 -18.99 0.98
N LYS A 93 10.78 -19.02 0.01
CA LYS A 93 11.90 -19.97 -0.02
C LYS A 93 12.90 -19.71 1.11
N GLU A 94 13.07 -18.46 1.53
CA GLU A 94 14.01 -18.07 2.59
C GLU A 94 13.44 -18.45 3.95
N MET A 95 12.15 -18.20 4.19
CA MET A 95 11.43 -18.68 5.37
C MET A 95 11.59 -20.19 5.58
N VAL A 96 11.33 -20.99 4.54
CA VAL A 96 11.40 -22.46 4.66
C VAL A 96 12.82 -22.97 4.90
N LYS A 97 13.84 -22.29 4.39
CA LYS A 97 15.24 -22.74 4.48
C LYS A 97 15.96 -22.24 5.72
N ASN A 98 15.66 -21.03 6.14
CA ASN A 98 16.45 -20.28 7.11
C ASN A 98 15.67 -19.87 8.37
N ASP A 99 14.38 -20.21 8.47
CA ASP A 99 13.47 -19.77 9.55
C ASP A 99 13.37 -18.23 9.67
N GLU A 100 13.52 -17.56 8.52
CA GLU A 100 13.47 -16.12 8.40
C GLU A 100 12.06 -15.61 8.09
N PHE A 101 11.80 -14.32 8.33
CA PHE A 101 10.55 -13.68 7.98
C PHE A 101 10.26 -13.80 6.48
N ILE A 102 8.98 -14.00 6.14
CA ILE A 102 8.56 -14.31 4.77
C ILE A 102 8.73 -13.15 3.79
N TYR A 103 8.97 -11.94 4.30
CA TYR A 103 9.24 -10.73 3.53
C TYR A 103 10.64 -10.21 3.78
N LYS A 104 11.29 -9.79 2.68
CA LYS A 104 12.69 -9.39 2.69
C LYS A 104 12.92 -8.09 1.96
N PHE A 105 13.67 -7.22 2.61
CA PHE A 105 14.06 -5.97 2.01
C PHE A 105 15.18 -6.19 0.98
N ASP A 106 15.02 -5.66 -0.23
CA ASP A 106 16.03 -5.70 -1.28
C ASP A 106 16.72 -4.34 -1.41
N PRO A 107 17.97 -4.19 -0.95
CA PRO A 107 18.68 -2.92 -1.01
C PRO A 107 19.08 -2.51 -2.44
N ALA A 108 19.03 -3.42 -3.42
CA ALA A 108 19.37 -3.14 -4.80
C ALA A 108 18.17 -2.61 -5.62
N LYS A 109 16.93 -2.83 -5.14
CA LYS A 109 15.71 -2.41 -5.83
C LYS A 109 15.34 -0.96 -5.46
N LYS A 110 15.01 -0.14 -6.45
CA LYS A 110 14.46 1.21 -6.21
C LYS A 110 13.03 1.13 -5.68
N ALA A 111 12.66 2.08 -4.83
CA ALA A 111 11.26 2.32 -4.49
C ALA A 111 10.60 3.15 -5.60
N ARG A 112 9.27 3.02 -5.75
CA ARG A 112 8.50 3.91 -6.62
C ARG A 112 7.05 4.08 -6.15
N PHE A 113 6.46 5.23 -6.46
CA PHE A 113 5.04 5.50 -6.26
C PHE A 113 4.29 5.44 -7.59
N GLY A 114 3.13 4.80 -7.60
CA GLY A 114 2.20 4.81 -8.71
C GLY A 114 1.04 5.74 -8.42
N ILE A 115 0.82 6.75 -9.26
CA ILE A 115 -0.29 7.70 -9.10
C ILE A 115 -1.35 7.41 -10.16
N LEU A 116 -2.59 7.18 -9.72
CA LEU A 116 -3.73 6.85 -10.57
C LEU A 116 -4.94 7.75 -10.28
N GLN A 117 -5.59 8.19 -11.35
CA GLN A 117 -7.02 8.55 -11.40
C GLN A 117 -7.91 7.77 -10.43
N ARG A 118 -8.48 8.34 -9.36
CA ARG A 118 -9.29 7.57 -8.38
C ARG A 118 -10.38 6.67 -9.01
N TYR A 119 -10.93 7.06 -10.15
CA TYR A 119 -12.03 6.37 -10.82
C TYR A 119 -11.64 5.72 -12.16
N GLU A 120 -10.35 5.64 -12.46
CA GLU A 120 -9.86 4.91 -13.63
C GLU A 120 -10.35 3.47 -13.62
N LYS A 121 -10.61 2.92 -14.81
CA LYS A 121 -11.14 1.56 -14.97
C LYS A 121 -10.05 0.53 -15.21
N ASP A 122 -8.84 0.99 -15.52
CA ASP A 122 -7.66 0.15 -15.70
C ASP A 122 -6.40 0.91 -15.28
N GLU A 123 -5.28 0.20 -15.24
CA GLU A 123 -3.99 0.74 -14.83
C GLU A 123 -3.26 1.57 -15.89
N LYS A 124 -3.77 1.71 -17.12
CA LYS A 124 -2.98 2.25 -18.25
C LYS A 124 -2.49 3.68 -18.02
N ASN A 125 -3.23 4.45 -17.23
CA ASN A 125 -2.92 5.85 -16.93
C ASN A 125 -2.15 6.03 -15.62
N ILE A 126 -1.69 4.94 -14.98
CA ILE A 126 -0.84 5.03 -13.81
C ILE A 126 0.50 5.67 -14.18
N LYS A 127 0.93 6.65 -13.40
CA LYS A 127 2.25 7.27 -13.53
C LYS A 127 3.15 6.79 -12.41
N TRP A 128 4.25 6.13 -12.77
CA TRP A 128 5.23 5.63 -11.82
C TRP A 128 6.39 6.62 -11.66
N PHE A 129 6.66 7.01 -10.42
CA PHE A 129 7.76 7.91 -10.04
C PHE A 129 8.78 7.16 -9.21
N GLU A 130 10.02 7.10 -9.68
CA GLU A 130 11.11 6.42 -8.97
C GLU A 130 11.66 7.25 -7.81
N LEU A 131 12.05 6.56 -6.74
CA LEU A 131 12.68 7.13 -5.55
C LEU A 131 14.00 6.39 -5.26
N PRO A 132 14.89 7.00 -4.48
CA PRO A 132 15.93 6.23 -3.79
C PRO A 132 15.33 5.07 -3.00
N ASN A 133 16.10 3.99 -2.85
CA ASN A 133 15.70 2.83 -2.04
C ASN A 133 15.27 3.27 -0.63
N CYS A 134 14.07 2.86 -0.24
CA CYS A 134 13.48 3.11 1.07
C CYS A 134 12.28 2.18 1.27
N PHE A 135 11.81 2.09 2.51
CA PHE A 135 10.53 1.46 2.84
C PHE A 135 9.64 2.42 3.61
N ILE A 136 8.34 2.27 3.44
CA ILE A 136 7.30 3.05 4.09
C ILE A 136 6.25 2.05 4.58
N PHE A 137 6.00 2.05 5.88
CA PHE A 137 4.84 1.37 6.42
C PHE A 137 3.62 2.26 6.27
N HIS A 138 3.60 3.40 6.97
CA HIS A 138 2.40 4.22 7.10
C HIS A 138 2.54 5.60 6.48
N ASN A 139 1.43 6.07 5.94
CA ASN A 139 1.28 7.43 5.44
C ASN A 139 0.42 8.24 6.41
N ALA A 140 0.87 9.46 6.72
CA ALA A 140 0.10 10.37 7.56
C ALA A 140 -1.04 11.01 6.74
N ASN A 141 -0.72 11.60 5.59
CA ASN A 141 -1.71 12.18 4.69
C ASN A 141 -1.13 12.47 3.30
N ALA A 142 -2.00 12.73 2.32
CA ALA A 142 -1.62 13.25 1.01
C ALA A 142 -2.61 14.32 0.51
N TRP A 143 -2.12 15.28 -0.28
CA TRP A 143 -2.95 16.30 -0.92
C TRP A 143 -2.30 16.81 -2.22
N GLU A 144 -2.99 17.69 -2.94
CA GLU A 144 -2.52 18.27 -4.20
C GLU A 144 -2.24 19.77 -4.03
N GLU A 145 -1.11 20.23 -4.57
CA GLU A 145 -0.74 21.64 -4.67
C GLU A 145 -0.39 21.98 -6.13
N GLY A 146 -1.36 22.55 -6.85
CA GLY A 146 -1.19 22.84 -8.28
C GLY A 146 -1.01 21.56 -9.10
N SER A 147 0.20 21.35 -9.64
CA SER A 147 0.55 20.15 -10.40
C SER A 147 1.28 19.09 -9.56
N GLU A 148 1.49 19.35 -8.26
CA GLU A 148 2.25 18.49 -7.37
C GLU A 148 1.31 17.69 -6.45
N VAL A 149 1.74 16.47 -6.13
CA VAL A 149 1.14 15.65 -5.09
C VAL A 149 2.08 15.65 -3.90
N ILE A 150 1.60 16.12 -2.76
CA ILE A 150 2.33 16.14 -1.50
C ILE A 150 1.92 14.91 -0.69
N LEU A 151 2.91 14.14 -0.24
CA LEU A 151 2.72 12.94 0.58
C LEU A 151 3.57 13.06 1.84
N ILE A 152 2.94 13.01 3.01
CA ILE A 152 3.63 12.92 4.31
C ILE A 152 3.63 11.47 4.77
N THR A 153 4.83 10.95 5.03
CA THR A 153 5.04 9.53 5.28
C THR A 153 6.21 9.27 6.23
N CYS A 154 6.24 8.09 6.83
CA CYS A 154 7.36 7.64 7.67
C CYS A 154 8.31 6.77 6.85
N ARG A 155 9.40 7.39 6.38
CA ARG A 155 10.43 6.73 5.58
C ARG A 155 11.43 5.97 6.47
N HIS A 156 11.71 4.74 6.10
CA HIS A 156 12.75 3.90 6.69
C HIS A 156 13.79 3.52 5.64
N ASN A 157 15.04 3.40 6.07
CA ASN A 157 16.14 2.86 5.26
C ASN A 157 16.50 1.47 5.79
N ASN A 158 16.88 0.53 4.91
CA ASN A 158 17.41 -0.79 5.28
C ASN A 158 16.57 -1.54 6.32
N VAL A 159 15.26 -1.67 6.08
CA VAL A 159 14.35 -2.33 7.03
C VAL A 159 14.70 -3.81 7.15
N ASP A 160 14.95 -4.27 8.36
CA ASP A 160 15.16 -5.68 8.69
C ASP A 160 14.01 -6.17 9.58
N LEU A 161 13.05 -6.88 8.99
CA LEU A 161 11.86 -7.37 9.70
C LEU A 161 12.18 -8.52 10.67
N ASP A 162 13.30 -9.23 10.48
CA ASP A 162 13.73 -10.27 11.41
C ASP A 162 14.14 -9.67 12.76
N GLN A 163 14.73 -8.46 12.76
CA GLN A 163 15.09 -7.72 13.98
C GLN A 163 13.89 -7.09 14.70
N VAL A 164 12.79 -6.81 13.98
CA VAL A 164 11.57 -6.27 14.59
C VAL A 164 10.84 -7.33 15.42
N ASN A 165 11.01 -8.62 15.10
CA ASN A 165 10.45 -9.75 15.86
C ASN A 165 11.29 -10.14 17.10
N GLY A 166 12.43 -9.49 17.36
CA GLY A 166 13.24 -9.72 18.57
C GLY A 166 14.54 -8.90 18.61
N ASN A 167 14.71 -8.15 19.71
CA ASN A 167 15.83 -7.25 20.08
C ASN A 167 16.24 -6.19 19.05
N GLN A 168 15.79 -4.96 19.30
CA GLN A 168 16.20 -3.75 18.60
C GLN A 168 17.72 -3.53 18.75
N SER A 169 18.40 -3.24 17.65
CA SER A 169 19.74 -2.64 17.68
C SER A 169 19.63 -1.16 17.31
N ASP A 170 20.02 -0.29 18.24
CA ASP A 170 19.96 1.17 18.12
C ASP A 170 21.03 1.70 17.16
N LYS A 171 20.76 1.70 15.86
CA LYS A 171 21.48 2.58 14.92
C LYS A 171 20.53 3.15 13.87
N LEU A 172 19.92 4.27 14.22
CA LEU A 172 19.26 5.16 13.26
C LEU A 172 20.32 6.12 12.71
N GLU A 173 20.75 5.91 11.46
CA GLU A 173 21.47 6.93 10.70
C GLU A 173 20.45 7.85 10.01
N ASP A 174 20.50 9.13 10.35
CA ASP A 174 19.63 10.18 9.81
C ASP A 174 20.10 10.58 8.40
N HIS A 175 19.19 10.43 7.44
CA HIS A 175 19.36 10.93 6.08
C HIS A 175 18.10 11.72 5.73
N GLY A 176 18.27 12.91 5.17
CA GLY A 176 17.20 13.89 4.92
C GLY A 176 15.86 13.26 4.48
N ASN A 177 14.80 13.68 5.17
CA ASN A 177 13.46 13.08 5.07
C ASN A 177 12.64 13.59 3.87
N GLU A 178 13.10 14.64 3.19
CA GLU A 178 12.44 15.22 2.03
C GLU A 178 12.94 14.58 0.73
N LEU A 179 12.01 14.08 -0.07
CA LEU A 179 12.26 13.58 -1.42
C LEU A 179 11.34 14.31 -2.39
N CYS A 180 11.93 15.03 -3.35
CA CYS A 180 11.22 15.61 -4.48
C CYS A 180 11.50 14.75 -5.72
N THR A 181 10.45 14.15 -6.28
CA THR A 181 10.50 13.44 -7.56
C THR A 181 9.81 14.29 -8.62
N ARG A 182 10.48 14.52 -9.75
CA ARG A 182 9.93 15.25 -10.90
C ARG A 182 9.35 14.30 -11.93
#